data_AF-A0A6L3X911-F1
#
_entry.id   AF-A0A6L3X911-F1
#
_cell.length_a   1.000
_cell.length_b   1.000
_cell.length_c   1.000
_cell.angle_alpha   90.00
_cell.angle_beta   90.00
_cell.angle_gamma   90.00
#
_symmetry.space_group_name_H-M   'P 1'
#
loop_
_entity.id
_entity.type
_entity.pdbx_description
1 polymer ?
#
loop_
_entity_poly.entity_id
_entity_poly.type
_entity_poly.pdbx_seq_one_letter_code
_entity_poly.pdbx_strand_id
1 'polypeptide(L)'
;GEWFPKSERPVAAGWAGVGFSIGAMLAPPIIYFAHASFGWQGAFMFTGVLALLWVILWWAFYHNPEQHPNLSRDELAFIKQDNEPAPVKLPFLTALKTVSKNKRFYGIAIPAFMAEPAWAVLSFWVPLYLAKEHG
;
A
#
# COMPACT_ATOMS: atom_id res chain seq x y z
N GLY A 1 5.25 3.56 -13.39
CA GLY A 1 3.84 3.92 -13.26
C GLY A 1 3.18 3.60 -14.57
N GLU A 2 2.72 2.35 -14.71
CA GLU A 2 2.32 1.79 -16.00
C GLU A 2 0.87 2.09 -16.37
N TRP A 3 0.04 2.47 -15.39
CA TRP A 3 -1.39 2.73 -15.56
C TRP A 3 -1.78 4.21 -15.43
N PHE A 4 -0.92 5.07 -14.86
CA PHE A 4 -1.26 6.47 -14.57
C PHE A 4 -0.17 7.45 -15.01
N PRO A 5 -0.52 8.54 -15.73
CA PRO A 5 0.39 9.64 -16.07
C PRO A 5 0.86 10.37 -14.79
N LYS A 6 1.97 11.12 -14.86
CA LYS A 6 2.59 11.70 -13.65
C LYS A 6 1.66 12.58 -12.83
N SER A 7 0.79 13.33 -13.51
CA SER A 7 -0.20 14.21 -12.89
C SER A 7 -1.23 13.46 -12.04
N GLU A 8 -1.56 12.22 -12.40
CA GLU A 8 -2.62 11.44 -11.76
C GLU A 8 -2.09 10.44 -10.71
N ARG A 9 -0.79 10.14 -10.72
CA ARG A 9 -0.16 9.27 -9.71
C ARG A 9 -0.45 9.70 -8.26
N PRO A 10 -0.40 11.00 -7.89
CA PRO A 10 -0.75 11.43 -6.54
C PRO A 10 -2.22 11.20 -6.19
N VAL A 11 -3.13 11.34 -7.16
CA VAL A 11 -4.57 11.10 -6.98
C VAL A 11 -4.83 9.61 -6.79
N ALA A 12 -4.22 8.76 -7.61
CA ALA A 12 -4.29 7.31 -7.48
C ALA A 12 -3.71 6.84 -6.13
N ALA A 13 -2.59 7.41 -5.70
CA ALA A 13 -2.03 7.16 -4.37
C ALA A 13 -2.97 7.63 -3.24
N GLY A 14 -3.64 8.76 -3.41
CA GLY A 14 -4.66 9.26 -2.49
C GLY A 14 -5.82 8.28 -2.33
N TRP A 15 -6.36 7.76 -3.43
CA TRP A 15 -7.41 6.73 -3.40
C TRP A 15 -6.94 5.42 -2.75
N ALA A 16 -5.71 4.99 -3.01
CA ALA A 16 -5.13 3.84 -2.32
C ALA A 16 -5.03 4.07 -0.80
N GLY A 17 -4.65 5.28 -0.39
CA GLY A 17 -4.64 5.70 1.01
C GLY A 17 -6.04 5.64 1.66
N VAL A 18 -7.07 6.14 0.96
CA VAL A 18 -8.46 6.05 1.42
C VAL A 18 -8.89 4.59 1.61
N GLY A 19 -8.53 3.71 0.68
CA GLY A 19 -8.79 2.27 0.80
C GLY A 19 -8.15 1.66 2.05
N PHE A 20 -6.90 2.01 2.34
CA PHE A 20 -6.22 1.56 3.55
C PHE A 20 -6.92 2.06 4.83
N SER A 21 -7.32 3.32 4.88
CA SER A 21 -8.03 3.89 6.04
C SER A 21 -9.39 3.23 6.28
N ILE A 22 -10.17 2.99 5.22
CA ILE A 22 -11.46 2.29 5.32
C ILE A 22 -11.24 0.85 5.81
N GLY A 23 -10.24 0.15 5.27
CA GLY A 23 -9.89 -1.20 5.71
C GLY A 23 -9.53 -1.25 7.19
N ALA A 24 -8.68 -0.33 7.66
CA ALA A 24 -8.29 -0.23 9.06
C ALA A 24 -9.46 0.10 9.99
N MET A 25 -10.43 0.91 9.52
CA MET A 25 -11.64 1.25 10.28
C MET A 25 -12.60 0.06 10.40
N LEU A 26 -12.76 -0.73 9.34
CA LEU A 26 -13.69 -1.88 9.32
C LEU A 26 -13.10 -3.14 9.94
N ALA A 27 -11.77 -3.27 10.01
CA ALA A 27 -11.12 -4.47 10.53
C ALA A 27 -11.50 -4.80 11.99
N PRO A 28 -11.47 -3.88 12.98
CA PRO A 28 -11.79 -4.22 14.36
C PRO A 28 -13.24 -4.71 14.57
N PRO A 29 -14.29 -4.07 14.01
CA PRO A 29 -15.66 -4.60 14.08
C PRO A 29 -15.79 -5.98 13.44
N ILE A 30 -15.22 -6.18 12.25
CA ILE A 30 -15.26 -7.46 11.54
C ILE A 30 -14.63 -8.57 12.39
N ILE A 31 -13.45 -8.30 12.96
CA ILE A 31 -12.75 -9.26 13.83
C ILE A 31 -13.56 -9.55 15.08
N TYR A 32 -14.17 -8.54 15.71
CA TYR A 32 -15.04 -8.71 16.87
C TYR A 32 -16.23 -9.64 16.57
N PHE A 33 -16.95 -9.39 15.46
CA PHE A 33 -18.08 -10.23 15.06
C PHE A 33 -17.66 -11.66 14.71
N ALA A 34 -16.51 -11.81 14.03
CA ALA A 34 -15.96 -13.13 13.70
C ALA A 34 -15.56 -13.90 14.96
N HIS A 35 -14.94 -13.22 15.94
CA HIS A 35 -14.57 -13.80 17.22
C HIS A 35 -15.79 -14.21 18.04
N ALA A 36 -16.84 -13.38 18.09
CA ALA A 36 -18.07 -13.67 18.83
C ALA A 36 -18.86 -14.86 18.25
N SER A 37 -18.80 -15.07 16.93
CA SER A 37 -19.59 -16.11 16.25
C SER A 37 -18.86 -17.45 16.12
N PHE A 38 -17.54 -17.43 15.90
CA PHE A 38 -16.75 -18.61 15.52
C PHE A 38 -15.43 -18.73 16.30
N GLY A 39 -15.22 -17.93 17.34
CA GLY A 39 -13.98 -17.87 18.09
C GLY A 39 -12.82 -17.26 17.29
N TRP A 40 -11.61 -17.38 17.82
CA TRP A 40 -10.41 -16.79 17.21
C TRP A 40 -10.08 -17.39 15.84
N GLN A 41 -10.41 -18.66 15.60
CA GLN A 41 -10.20 -19.34 14.32
C GLN A 41 -11.06 -18.72 13.20
N GLY A 42 -12.28 -18.26 13.52
CA GLY A 42 -13.18 -17.63 12.57
C GLY A 42 -12.64 -16.33 11.98
N ALA A 43 -11.91 -15.53 12.77
CA ALA A 43 -11.27 -14.30 12.29
C ALA A 43 -10.17 -14.60 11.24
N PHE A 44 -9.38 -15.66 11.46
CA PHE A 44 -8.36 -16.10 10.49
C PHE A 44 -8.99 -16.69 9.22
N MET A 45 -10.05 -17.49 9.35
CA MET A 45 -10.73 -18.05 8.18
C MET A 45 -11.41 -16.96 7.35
N PHE A 46 -12.09 -16.00 8.00
CA PHE A 46 -12.78 -14.91 7.31
C PHE A 46 -11.79 -14.03 6.53
N THR A 47 -10.70 -13.59 7.19
CA THR A 47 -9.66 -12.77 6.54
C THR A 47 -8.95 -13.53 5.42
N GLY A 48 -8.68 -14.83 5.61
CA GLY A 48 -8.10 -15.68 4.58
C GLY A 48 -8.99 -15.86 3.35
N VAL A 49 -10.30 -16.12 3.55
CA VAL A 49 -11.27 -16.22 2.44
C VAL A 49 -11.40 -14.89 1.72
N LEU A 50 -11.47 -13.77 2.44
CA LEU A 50 -11.56 -12.44 1.83
C LEU A 50 -10.31 -12.13 0.99
N ALA A 51 -9.12 -12.49 1.47
CA ALA A 51 -7.87 -12.36 0.73
C ALA A 51 -7.85 -13.24 -0.53
N LEU A 52 -8.32 -14.49 -0.43
CA LEU A 52 -8.41 -15.40 -1.59
C LEU A 52 -9.39 -14.87 -2.64
N LEU A 53 -10.57 -14.41 -2.23
CA LEU A 53 -11.54 -13.78 -3.12
C LEU A 53 -10.93 -12.57 -3.83
N TRP A 54 -10.20 -11.72 -3.09
CA TRP A 54 -9.52 -10.57 -3.67
C TRP A 54 -8.46 -10.98 -4.70
N VAL A 55 -7.67 -12.03 -4.43
CA VAL A 55 -6.67 -12.54 -5.39
C VAL A 55 -7.33 -13.06 -6.65
N ILE A 56 -8.45 -13.79 -6.53
CA ILE A 56 -9.20 -14.31 -7.69
C ILE A 56 -9.76 -13.15 -8.52
N LEU A 57 -10.37 -12.16 -7.86
CA LEU A 57 -10.87 -10.96 -8.54
C LEU A 57 -9.73 -10.22 -9.22
N TRP A 58 -8.62 -9.98 -8.52
CA TRP A 58 -7.46 -9.34 -9.11
C TRP A 58 -6.96 -10.10 -10.34
N TRP A 59 -6.86 -11.42 -10.26
CA TRP A 59 -6.41 -12.24 -11.38
C TRP A 59 -7.37 -12.21 -12.57
N ALA A 60 -8.68 -12.13 -12.33
CA ALA A 60 -9.69 -12.05 -13.39
C ALA A 60 -9.81 -10.66 -14.03
N PHE A 61 -9.64 -9.59 -13.25
CA PHE A 61 -9.89 -8.22 -13.69
C PHE A 61 -8.61 -7.46 -14.07
N TYR A 62 -7.46 -7.74 -13.44
CA TYR A 62 -6.22 -7.02 -13.72
C TYR A 62 -5.59 -7.51 -15.03
N HIS A 63 -5.64 -6.66 -16.05
CA HIS A 63 -4.88 -6.83 -17.29
C HIS A 63 -3.79 -5.76 -17.37
N ASN A 64 -2.75 -5.98 -18.17
CA ASN A 64 -1.79 -4.91 -18.47
C ASN A 64 -2.44 -3.88 -19.41
N PRO A 65 -2.05 -2.60 -19.34
CA PRO A 65 -2.66 -1.54 -20.14
C PRO A 65 -2.53 -1.82 -21.65
N GLU A 66 -1.49 -2.54 -22.06
CA GLU A 66 -1.26 -2.93 -23.47
C GLU A 66 -2.14 -4.08 -23.96
N GLN A 67 -2.76 -4.83 -23.03
CA GLN A 67 -3.60 -6.00 -23.33
C GLN A 67 -5.06 -5.80 -22.91
N HIS A 68 -5.41 -4.60 -22.42
CA HIS A 68 -6.73 -4.34 -21.89
C HIS A 68 -7.74 -4.17 -23.05
N PRO A 69 -8.74 -5.06 -23.19
CA PRO A 69 -9.61 -5.10 -24.38
C PRO A 69 -10.51 -3.86 -24.54
N ASN A 70 -10.65 -3.06 -23.47
CA ASN A 70 -11.52 -1.89 -23.42
C ASN A 70 -10.76 -0.56 -23.37
N LEU A 71 -9.43 -0.55 -23.57
CA LEU A 71 -8.65 0.69 -23.55
C LEU A 71 -8.65 1.33 -24.94
N SER A 72 -9.06 2.59 -25.03
CA SER A 72 -9.02 3.32 -26.31
C SER A 72 -7.57 3.63 -26.69
N ARG A 73 -7.29 3.71 -28.01
CA ARG A 73 -5.97 4.10 -28.52
C ARG A 73 -5.55 5.49 -28.03
N ASP A 74 -6.53 6.36 -27.81
CA ASP A 74 -6.31 7.73 -27.31
C ASP A 74 -5.91 7.73 -25.82
N GLU A 75 -6.50 6.86 -25.00
CA GLU A 75 -6.12 6.68 -23.59
C GLU A 75 -4.73 6.05 -23.46
N LEU A 76 -4.40 5.09 -24.33
CA LEU A 76 -3.06 4.49 -24.36
C LEU A 76 -2.00 5.54 -24.74
N ALA A 77 -2.32 6.43 -25.68
CA ALA A 77 -1.45 7.54 -26.05
C ALA A 77 -1.30 8.56 -24.89
N PHE A 78 -2.37 8.83 -24.15
CA PHE A 78 -2.35 9.69 -22.95
C PHE A 78 -1.51 9.09 -21.82
N ILE A 79 -1.63 7.79 -21.54
CA ILE A 79 -0.82 7.09 -20.54
C ILE A 79 0.67 7.09 -20.94
N LYS A 80 0.97 6.94 -22.24
CA LYS A 80 2.35 6.95 -22.79
C LYS A 80 2.90 8.36 -23.07
N GLN A 81 2.11 9.42 -22.88
CA GLN A 81 2.51 10.80 -23.17
C GLN A 81 3.70 11.24 -22.31
N ASP A 82 3.73 10.81 -21.04
CA ASP A 82 4.88 10.95 -20.16
C ASP A 82 5.88 9.82 -20.44
N ASN A 83 6.62 9.97 -21.55
CA ASN A 83 7.66 9.05 -21.98
C ASN A 83 8.86 9.11 -21.00
N GLU A 84 8.68 8.57 -19.79
CA GLU A 84 9.77 8.45 -18.82
C GLU A 84 10.82 7.50 -19.41
N PRO A 85 12.11 7.89 -19.47
CA PRO A 85 13.15 6.98 -19.90
C PRO A 85 13.08 5.73 -19.05
N ALA A 86 13.07 4.57 -19.71
CA ALA A 86 12.96 3.28 -19.04
C ALA A 86 13.94 3.23 -17.85
N PRO A 87 13.49 2.79 -16.66
CA PRO A 87 14.32 2.85 -15.46
C PRO A 87 15.63 2.12 -15.74
N VAL A 88 16.75 2.85 -15.61
CA VAL A 88 18.08 2.29 -15.84
C VAL A 88 18.29 1.20 -14.80
N LYS A 89 18.17 -0.06 -15.22
CA LYS A 89 18.37 -1.23 -14.36
C LYS A 89 19.86 -1.31 -14.02
N LEU A 90 20.26 -0.64 -12.95
CA LEU A 90 21.61 -0.74 -12.41
C LEU A 90 21.77 -2.04 -11.60
N PRO A 91 22.95 -2.66 -11.61
CA PRO A 91 23.28 -3.73 -10.67
C PRO A 91 23.07 -3.26 -9.23
N PHE A 92 22.53 -4.11 -8.36
CA PHE A 92 22.16 -3.78 -6.98
C PHE A 92 23.27 -3.02 -6.21
N LEU A 93 24.53 -3.47 -6.33
CA LEU A 93 25.67 -2.84 -5.67
C LEU A 93 25.96 -1.42 -6.19
N THR A 94 25.75 -1.19 -7.48
CA THR A 94 25.94 0.13 -8.11
C THR A 94 24.80 1.07 -7.77
N ALA A 95 23.56 0.56 -7.69
CA ALA A 95 22.41 1.31 -7.21
C ALA A 95 22.61 1.72 -5.74
N LEU A 96 23.03 0.79 -4.88
CA LEU A 96 23.29 1.05 -3.47
C LEU A 96 24.40 2.10 -3.28
N LYS A 97 25.50 2.01 -4.05
CA LYS A 97 26.59 3.00 -4.03
C LYS A 97 26.13 4.38 -4.51
N THR A 98 25.23 4.44 -5.50
CA THR A 98 24.69 5.70 -6.04
C THR A 98 23.74 6.36 -5.06
N VAL A 99 22.84 5.58 -4.45
CA VAL A 99 21.89 6.06 -3.42
C VAL A 99 22.62 6.50 -2.16
N SER A 100 23.60 5.73 -1.68
CA SER A 100 24.42 6.06 -0.51
C SER A 100 25.31 7.29 -0.71
N LYS A 101 25.59 7.71 -1.95
CA LYS A 101 26.30 8.97 -2.22
C LYS A 101 25.38 10.18 -2.28
N ASN A 102 24.07 9.97 -2.40
CA ASN A 102 23.12 11.06 -2.59
C ASN A 102 22.69 11.65 -1.24
N LYS A 103 23.19 12.85 -0.90
CA LYS A 103 22.85 13.53 0.37
C LYS A 103 21.34 13.79 0.52
N ARG A 104 20.61 13.97 -0.58
CA ARG A 104 19.15 14.17 -0.57
C ARG A 104 18.40 12.92 -0.10
N PHE A 105 18.95 11.72 -0.34
CA PHE A 105 18.37 10.48 0.15
C PHE A 105 18.35 10.45 1.67
N TYR A 106 19.47 10.77 2.33
CA TYR A 106 19.54 10.81 3.80
C TYR A 106 18.61 11.85 4.41
N GLY A 107 18.38 12.97 3.72
CA GLY A 107 17.42 14.00 4.15
C GLY A 107 15.97 13.52 4.24
N ILE A 108 15.60 12.45 3.52
CA ILE A 108 14.26 11.86 3.57
C ILE A 108 14.28 10.56 4.39
N ALA A 109 15.32 9.74 4.21
CA ALA A 109 15.43 8.42 4.82
C ALA A 109 15.60 8.48 6.35
N ILE A 110 16.40 9.41 6.88
CA ILE A 110 16.62 9.52 8.33
C ILE A 110 15.33 9.92 9.06
N PRO A 111 14.62 11.00 8.66
CA PRO A 111 13.35 11.34 9.29
C PRO A 111 12.30 10.24 9.17
N ALA A 112 12.17 9.59 8.01
CA ALA A 112 11.23 8.48 7.82
C ALA A 112 11.56 7.30 8.75
N PHE A 113 12.84 6.93 8.85
CA PHE A 113 13.29 5.86 9.76
C PHE A 113 13.03 6.20 11.23
N MET A 114 13.17 7.46 11.62
CA MET A 114 12.89 7.90 12.99
C MET A 114 11.39 8.02 13.30
N ALA A 115 10.55 8.24 12.29
CA ALA A 115 9.10 8.32 12.45
C ALA A 115 8.45 6.95 12.74
N GLU A 116 8.98 5.87 12.16
CA GLU A 116 8.39 4.54 12.26
C GLU A 116 8.32 4.01 13.71
N PRO A 117 9.40 4.07 14.52
CA PRO A 117 9.34 3.66 15.92
C PRO A 117 8.41 4.54 16.76
N ALA A 118 8.34 5.85 16.46
CA ALA A 118 7.46 6.75 17.18
C ALA A 118 5.98 6.39 16.98
N TRP A 119 5.59 6.07 15.74
CA TRP A 119 4.24 5.59 15.43
C TRP A 119 3.93 4.24 16.11
N ALA A 120 4.86 3.30 16.07
CA ALA A 120 4.70 2.00 16.72
C ALA A 120 4.54 2.14 18.24
N VAL A 121 5.37 2.96 18.88
CA VAL A 121 5.26 3.25 20.32
C VAL A 121 3.90 3.85 20.64
N LEU A 122 3.44 4.86 19.89
CA LEU A 122 2.12 5.45 20.13
C LEU A 122 1.00 4.42 19.97
N SER A 123 1.06 3.56 18.96
CA SER A 123 0.02 2.57 18.68
C SER A 123 -0.06 1.46 19.75
N PHE A 124 1.07 1.01 20.28
CA PHE A 124 1.10 -0.08 21.27
C PHE A 124 1.04 0.42 22.72
N TRP A 125 1.73 1.51 23.05
CA TRP A 125 1.86 1.98 24.43
C TRP A 125 0.72 2.89 24.88
N VAL A 126 0.11 3.70 23.99
CA VAL A 126 -0.99 4.58 24.40
C VAL A 126 -2.20 3.78 24.91
N PRO A 127 -2.67 2.72 24.22
CA PRO A 127 -3.75 1.88 24.74
C PRO A 127 -3.39 1.21 26.07
N LEU A 128 -2.13 0.73 26.19
CA LEU A 128 -1.64 0.07 27.40
C LEU A 128 -1.56 1.02 28.61
N TYR A 129 -1.10 2.25 28.40
CA TYR A 129 -0.99 3.27 29.45
C TYR A 129 -2.38 3.70 29.94
N LEU A 130 -3.29 4.00 29.02
CA LEU A 130 -4.67 4.41 29.36
C LEU A 130 -5.41 3.31 30.13
N ALA A 131 -5.23 2.04 29.76
CA ALA A 131 -5.84 0.91 30.45
C ALA A 131 -5.26 0.67 31.87
N LYS A 132 -4.06 1.19 32.18
CA LYS A 132 -3.38 0.95 33.46
C LYS A 132 -3.54 2.09 34.47
N GLU A 133 -3.66 3.33 34.02
CA GLU A 133 -3.84 4.52 34.87
C GLU A 133 -5.32 4.91 35.04
N HIS A 134 -6.17 4.59 34.06
CA HIS A 134 -7.61 4.89 34.07
C HIS A 134 -8.49 3.64 34.01
N GLY A 135 -7.92 2.46 34.23
CA GLY A 135 -8.62 1.18 34.39
C GLY A 135 -8.87 0.82 35.84
#